data_AF-A0A7S2ZKP0-F1
#
_entry.id   AF-A0A7S2ZKP0-F1
#
_cell.length_a   1.000
_cell.length_b   1.000
_cell.length_c   1.000
_cell.angle_alpha   90.00
_cell.angle_beta   90.00
_cell.angle_gamma   90.00
#
_symmetry.space_group_name_H-M   'P 1'
#
loop_
_entity.id
_entity.type
_entity.pdbx_description
1 polymer ?
#
loop_
_entity_poly.entity_id
_entity_poly.type
_entity_poly.pdbx_seq_one_letter_code
_entity_poly.pdbx_strand_id
1 'polypeptide(L)'
;MFVEDLGNPARDIHILDHDVVFWVGDMNYRINLPVREVMQLIEQRDWSSLARYDQLKTEMNASRVAPGFEEGSLNFAPTYKHNSDTNSYRMDEEGGIKRTPSWTDRILWRSRLGVRLLAYRRHEVYSSDHRPVSALFDIPTEAVDRGILDDRTPLRSVARNRSLRDDLGDWVHGQRAFDDLSLLSNEHSTEYNTINFTSQTLVLPMLSYGKRVQANLVGTHTSRNATVVSIDPKTIPSWCTVYINGRIPPTTIIPAQPIDMVVTAMVSKKDGAAEKLTLQGEPLFADFVLIVEGTKSGPVRVRGTYEKSCFGISLENLLWYWGPLRHKAVPSSVPQVLPKEVWLLGNSLVGSAQPFPLNTSGREDFSGVRDQIDRGEEVHPGDHVAAAMCLLAFLRELPEPALSRGDAESFSEEEAKIGSLKAAATVLNAMPSSKRNLVVYVSGLLDYLPKGNDHPAVLSALAAALLQDFKDAALVLKSTSLLTATPLTMLFPSMVRLRRERLSRTPSSSLENMGRSSSRPRRPS
;
A
#
# COMPACT_ATOMS: atom_id res chain seq x y z
N MET A 1 -7.09 8.72 6.20
CA MET A 1 -6.23 8.16 7.26
C MET A 1 -5.20 9.24 7.58
N PHE A 2 -5.37 9.87 8.74
CA PHE A 2 -4.59 11.02 9.21
C PHE A 2 -3.16 10.58 9.57
N VAL A 3 -2.17 11.42 9.26
CA VAL A 3 -0.80 11.30 9.76
C VAL A 3 -0.60 12.51 10.67
N GLU A 4 -0.50 12.27 11.97
CA GLU A 4 -0.11 13.27 12.96
C GLU A 4 1.38 13.55 12.81
N ASP A 5 1.72 14.83 12.65
CA ASP A 5 3.09 15.34 12.67
C ASP A 5 3.42 15.75 14.12
N LEU A 6 4.42 15.10 14.70
CA LEU A 6 4.89 15.32 16.07
C LEU A 6 5.66 16.65 16.13
N GLY A 7 5.06 17.71 16.67
CA GLY A 7 5.85 18.89 17.06
C GLY A 7 5.16 20.25 17.18
N ASN A 8 3.84 20.36 17.04
CA ASN A 8 3.13 21.63 17.22
C ASN A 8 1.81 21.33 17.94
N PRO A 9 1.41 22.02 19.03
CA PRO A 9 0.10 21.80 19.63
C PRO A 9 -0.95 21.88 18.53
N ALA A 10 -1.61 20.76 18.27
CA ALA A 10 -2.48 20.56 17.13
C ALA A 10 -3.45 21.74 17.04
N ARG A 11 -3.26 22.59 16.02
CA ARG A 11 -4.38 23.42 15.57
C ARG A 11 -5.38 22.42 15.02
N ASP A 12 -6.53 22.30 15.68
CA ASP A 12 -7.65 21.55 15.14
C ASP A 12 -7.98 22.14 13.76
N ILE A 13 -7.59 21.43 12.70
CA ILE A 13 -7.88 21.85 11.33
C ILE A 13 -9.35 21.53 11.09
N HIS A 14 -10.19 22.55 11.09
CA HIS A 14 -11.60 22.41 10.78
C HIS A 14 -11.81 22.33 9.26
N ILE A 15 -12.93 21.74 8.83
CA ILE A 15 -13.25 21.62 7.40
C ILE A 15 -13.23 22.98 6.69
N LEU A 16 -13.62 24.05 7.39
CA LEU A 16 -13.66 25.41 6.87
C LEU A 16 -12.29 26.12 6.85
N ASP A 17 -11.23 25.47 7.34
CA ASP A 17 -9.86 25.97 7.27
C ASP A 17 -9.16 25.68 5.95
N HIS A 18 -9.76 24.85 5.10
CA HIS A 18 -9.24 24.52 3.78
C HIS A 18 -9.43 25.68 2.78
N ASP A 19 -8.54 25.77 1.80
CA ASP A 19 -8.54 26.82 0.78
C ASP A 19 -9.74 26.74 -0.17
N VAL A 20 -10.19 25.51 -0.47
CA VAL A 20 -11.40 25.23 -1.26
C VAL A 20 -12.15 24.09 -0.60
N VAL A 21 -13.47 24.26 -0.42
CA VAL A 21 -14.38 23.25 0.14
C VAL A 21 -15.52 23.04 -0.84
N PHE A 22 -15.75 21.79 -1.22
CA PHE A 22 -16.93 21.39 -2.01
C PHE A 22 -17.91 20.62 -1.11
N TRP A 23 -19.18 20.99 -1.16
CA TRP A 23 -20.27 20.29 -0.51
C TRP A 23 -21.23 19.78 -1.58
N VAL A 24 -21.27 18.46 -1.75
CA VAL A 24 -22.01 17.80 -2.83
C VAL A 24 -22.98 16.77 -2.25
N GLY A 25 -24.21 16.73 -2.75
CA GLY A 25 -25.16 15.65 -2.46
C GLY A 25 -26.62 16.07 -2.50
N ASP A 26 -27.48 15.19 -1.99
CA ASP A 26 -28.90 15.44 -1.78
C ASP A 26 -29.10 16.30 -0.51
N MET A 27 -29.41 17.58 -0.71
CA MET A 27 -29.68 18.54 0.37
C MET A 27 -31.16 18.57 0.77
N ASN A 28 -32.03 17.87 0.03
CA ASN A 28 -33.45 17.66 0.33
C ASN A 28 -34.30 18.95 0.49
N TYR A 29 -33.84 20.09 -0.04
CA TYR A 29 -34.62 21.33 -0.09
C TYR A 29 -35.69 21.29 -1.19
N ARG A 30 -36.78 22.01 -0.95
CA ARG A 30 -37.99 22.00 -1.79
C ARG A 30 -38.24 23.34 -2.45
N ILE A 31 -39.15 23.35 -3.42
CA ILE A 31 -39.66 24.59 -4.03
C ILE A 31 -40.94 25.00 -3.30
N ASN A 32 -40.99 26.26 -2.86
CA ASN A 32 -42.13 26.83 -2.14
C ASN A 32 -43.17 27.43 -3.11
N LEU A 33 -43.73 26.58 -3.97
CA LEU A 33 -44.82 26.92 -4.89
C LEU A 33 -45.83 25.77 -4.99
N PRO A 34 -47.11 26.06 -5.31
CA PRO A 34 -48.07 25.03 -5.65
C PRO A 34 -47.62 24.19 -6.85
N VAL A 35 -47.89 22.88 -6.80
CA VAL A 35 -47.51 21.91 -7.85
C VAL A 35 -47.89 22.39 -9.25
N ARG A 36 -49.09 22.94 -9.42
CA ARG A 36 -49.59 23.44 -10.71
C ARG A 36 -48.70 24.52 -11.31
N GLU A 37 -48.27 25.48 -10.48
CA GLU A 37 -47.41 26.58 -10.91
C GLU A 37 -45.98 26.08 -11.19
N VAL A 38 -45.48 25.17 -10.37
CA VAL A 38 -44.18 24.51 -10.61
C VAL A 38 -44.18 23.79 -11.96
N MET A 39 -45.21 22.99 -12.25
CA MET A 39 -45.33 22.27 -13.52
C MET A 39 -45.45 23.23 -14.72
N GLN A 40 -46.20 24.34 -14.57
CA GLN A 40 -46.31 25.36 -15.60
C GLN A 40 -44.95 26.02 -15.91
N LEU A 41 -44.18 26.39 -14.88
CA LEU A 41 -42.84 26.96 -15.05
C LEU A 41 -41.85 25.95 -15.64
N ILE A 42 -41.97 24.67 -15.29
CA ILE A 42 -41.18 23.58 -15.87
C ILE A 42 -41.49 23.41 -17.36
N GLU A 43 -42.77 23.41 -17.73
CA GLU A 43 -43.21 23.29 -19.12
C GLU A 43 -42.72 24.48 -19.96
N GLN A 44 -42.76 25.68 -19.38
CA GLN A 44 -42.22 26.90 -19.98
C GLN A 44 -40.69 26.95 -19.98
N ARG A 45 -40.02 26.03 -19.28
CA ARG A 45 -38.57 26.04 -19.01
C ARG A 45 -38.08 27.34 -18.38
N ASP A 46 -38.94 28.01 -17.61
CA ASP A 46 -38.58 29.25 -16.90
C ASP A 46 -37.93 28.91 -15.54
N TRP A 47 -36.69 28.44 -15.64
CA TRP A 47 -35.88 28.06 -14.48
C TRP A 47 -35.54 29.27 -13.59
N SER A 48 -35.40 30.45 -14.21
CA SER A 48 -35.05 31.67 -13.49
C SER A 48 -36.16 32.11 -12.54
N SER A 49 -37.42 32.08 -12.98
CA SER A 49 -38.55 32.35 -12.11
C SER A 49 -38.74 31.26 -11.07
N LEU A 50 -38.62 29.99 -11.47
CA LEU A 50 -38.79 28.85 -10.56
C LEU A 50 -37.73 28.84 -9.44
N ALA A 51 -36.48 29.19 -9.75
CA ALA A 51 -35.38 29.26 -8.78
C ALA A 51 -35.57 30.34 -7.69
N ARG A 52 -36.44 31.34 -7.90
CA ARG A 52 -36.76 32.35 -6.88
C ARG A 52 -37.51 31.77 -5.68
N TYR A 53 -38.16 30.62 -5.89
CA TYR A 53 -38.92 29.92 -4.86
C TYR A 53 -38.19 28.69 -4.30
N ASP A 54 -36.91 28.51 -4.67
CA ASP A 54 -36.06 27.46 -4.13
C ASP A 54 -35.70 27.77 -2.66
N GLN A 55 -36.02 26.82 -1.76
CA GLN A 55 -35.77 27.00 -0.33
C GLN A 55 -34.27 27.13 -0.03
N LEU A 56 -33.39 26.35 -0.66
CA LEU A 56 -31.95 26.42 -0.37
C LEU A 56 -31.37 27.78 -0.75
N LYS A 57 -31.67 28.29 -1.96
CA LYS A 57 -31.26 29.64 -2.38
C LYS A 57 -31.81 30.70 -1.43
N THR A 58 -33.05 30.56 -0.95
CA THR A 58 -33.64 31.48 0.03
C THR A 58 -32.87 31.47 1.36
N GLU A 59 -32.54 30.29 1.89
CA GLU A 59 -31.78 30.14 3.13
C GLU A 59 -30.33 30.62 3.00
N MET A 60 -29.67 30.36 1.87
CA MET A 60 -28.32 30.82 1.57
C MET A 60 -28.27 32.34 1.39
N ASN A 61 -29.22 32.93 0.67
CA ASN A 61 -29.31 34.39 0.50
C ASN A 61 -29.54 35.11 1.84
N ALA A 62 -30.26 34.47 2.76
CA ALA A 62 -30.45 34.95 4.12
C ALA A 62 -29.28 34.61 5.06
N SER A 63 -28.22 33.97 4.56
CA SER A 63 -27.05 33.51 5.33
C SER A 63 -27.40 32.62 6.54
N ARG A 64 -28.54 31.91 6.51
CA ARG A 64 -28.96 30.99 7.57
C ARG A 64 -28.34 29.61 7.44
N VAL A 65 -27.96 29.22 6.22
CA VAL A 65 -27.35 27.92 5.89
C VAL A 65 -26.14 28.15 4.99
N ALA A 66 -25.11 27.32 5.18
CA ALA A 66 -23.88 27.30 4.37
C ALA A 66 -23.24 28.70 4.17
N PRO A 67 -22.93 29.45 5.26
CA PRO A 67 -22.40 30.79 5.14
C PRO A 67 -21.06 30.81 4.39
N GLY A 68 -20.96 31.68 3.39
CA GLY A 68 -19.78 31.82 2.53
C GLY A 68 -19.63 30.73 1.47
N PHE A 69 -20.62 29.83 1.31
CA PHE A 69 -20.70 28.96 0.16
C PHE A 69 -21.48 29.63 -0.98
N GLU A 70 -21.10 29.30 -2.20
CA GLU A 70 -21.71 29.71 -3.45
C GLU A 70 -22.28 28.49 -4.18
N GLU A 71 -23.23 28.74 -5.09
CA GLU A 71 -23.80 27.73 -5.97
C GLU A 71 -24.04 28.32 -7.35
N GLY A 72 -23.86 27.50 -8.39
CA GLY A 72 -24.19 27.87 -9.76
C GLY A 72 -25.66 28.20 -9.97
N SER A 73 -25.95 28.79 -11.12
CA SER A 73 -27.32 29.08 -11.55
C SER A 73 -28.04 27.77 -11.92
N LEU A 74 -29.25 27.59 -11.39
CA LEU A 74 -30.10 26.43 -11.67
C LEU A 74 -30.78 26.59 -13.03
N ASN A 75 -30.02 26.42 -14.11
CA ASN A 75 -30.50 26.60 -15.49
C ASN A 75 -31.04 25.30 -16.11
N PHE A 76 -31.50 24.38 -15.27
CA PHE A 76 -31.95 23.05 -15.65
C PHE A 76 -33.17 22.65 -14.84
N ALA A 77 -33.94 21.68 -15.34
CA ALA A 77 -35.16 21.22 -14.67
C ALA A 77 -34.87 20.59 -13.30
N PRO A 78 -35.81 20.63 -12.34
CA PRO A 78 -35.69 20.00 -11.03
C PRO A 78 -35.14 18.57 -11.07
N THR A 79 -34.34 18.18 -10.08
CA THR A 79 -33.64 16.88 -10.07
C THR A 79 -34.47 15.75 -9.47
N TYR A 80 -35.59 16.07 -8.84
CA TYR A 80 -36.44 15.16 -8.08
C TYR A 80 -37.91 15.61 -8.17
N LYS A 81 -38.96 14.79 -8.09
CA LYS A 81 -38.99 13.31 -8.03
C LYS A 81 -39.43 12.74 -9.37
N HIS A 82 -38.55 12.00 -10.02
CA HIS A 82 -38.88 11.33 -11.28
C HIS A 82 -39.47 9.94 -11.09
N ASN A 83 -40.11 9.43 -12.13
CA ASN A 83 -40.33 7.99 -12.28
C ASN A 83 -38.99 7.33 -12.60
N SER A 84 -38.78 6.12 -12.06
CA SER A 84 -37.67 5.27 -12.52
C SER A 84 -37.88 4.97 -14.00
N ASP A 85 -36.78 4.92 -14.75
CA ASP A 85 -36.72 4.55 -16.17
C ASP A 85 -37.34 5.55 -17.18
N THR A 86 -37.89 6.68 -16.72
CA THR A 86 -38.39 7.75 -17.61
C THR A 86 -38.02 9.14 -17.11
N ASN A 87 -38.07 10.15 -17.98
CA ASN A 87 -37.86 11.54 -17.55
C ASN A 87 -39.11 12.25 -17.00
N SER A 88 -40.21 11.52 -16.85
CA SER A 88 -41.45 12.07 -16.31
C SER A 88 -41.38 12.24 -14.80
N TYR A 89 -42.01 13.29 -14.28
CA TYR A 89 -42.18 13.45 -12.83
C TYR A 89 -43.21 12.46 -12.30
N ARG A 90 -42.98 11.98 -11.07
CA ARG A 90 -43.80 10.92 -10.49
C ARG A 90 -45.24 11.37 -10.26
N MET A 91 -46.17 10.66 -10.90
CA MET A 91 -47.61 10.84 -10.70
C MET A 91 -48.15 9.89 -9.61
N ASP A 92 -49.30 10.22 -9.04
CA ASP A 92 -50.12 9.37 -8.18
C ASP A 92 -51.09 8.51 -9.03
N GLU A 93 -51.92 7.70 -8.35
CA GLU A 93 -52.85 6.76 -8.97
C GLU A 93 -54.00 7.46 -9.74
N GLU A 94 -54.21 8.75 -9.49
CA GLU A 94 -55.25 9.60 -10.07
C GLU A 94 -54.70 10.52 -11.19
N GLY A 95 -53.39 10.41 -11.49
CA GLY A 95 -52.70 11.21 -12.51
C GLY A 95 -52.22 12.59 -12.03
N GLY A 96 -52.33 12.89 -10.74
CA GLY A 96 -51.75 14.07 -10.10
C GLY A 96 -50.26 13.89 -9.80
N ILE A 97 -49.51 14.96 -9.57
CA ILE A 97 -48.09 14.86 -9.20
C ILE A 97 -47.95 14.53 -7.72
N LYS A 98 -47.39 13.36 -7.40
CA LYS A 98 -47.28 12.83 -6.02
C LYS A 98 -46.39 13.69 -5.11
N ARG A 99 -45.37 14.35 -5.67
CA ARG A 99 -44.49 15.29 -4.97
C ARG A 99 -44.08 16.42 -5.90
N THR A 100 -44.17 17.66 -5.43
CA THR A 100 -43.68 18.84 -6.14
C THR A 100 -42.24 18.62 -6.59
N PRO A 101 -41.94 18.76 -7.90
CA PRO A 101 -40.58 18.68 -8.38
C PRO A 101 -39.68 19.73 -7.70
N SER A 102 -38.45 19.37 -7.34
CA SER A 102 -37.50 20.25 -6.65
C SER A 102 -36.04 19.90 -7.01
N TRP A 103 -35.14 20.88 -6.88
CA TRP A 103 -33.70 20.66 -6.98
C TRP A 103 -33.14 20.20 -5.64
N THR A 104 -32.97 18.89 -5.49
CA THR A 104 -32.48 18.29 -4.25
C THR A 104 -30.98 17.99 -4.32
N ASP A 105 -30.46 17.69 -5.51
CA ASP A 105 -29.07 17.35 -5.75
C ASP A 105 -28.28 18.62 -6.08
N ARG A 106 -27.31 18.99 -5.23
CA ARG A 106 -26.66 20.31 -5.26
C ARG A 106 -25.15 20.20 -5.10
N ILE A 107 -24.43 21.16 -5.70
CA ILE A 107 -22.98 21.35 -5.49
C ILE A 107 -22.76 22.78 -5.02
N LEU A 108 -22.38 22.92 -3.76
CA LEU A 108 -21.96 24.19 -3.18
C LEU A 108 -20.43 24.22 -3.08
N TRP A 109 -19.82 25.40 -3.20
CA TRP A 109 -18.39 25.56 -2.96
C TRP A 109 -18.11 26.78 -2.10
N ARG A 110 -17.07 26.71 -1.27
CA ARG A 110 -16.48 27.86 -0.60
C ARG A 110 -15.01 27.91 -0.95
N SER A 111 -14.53 29.09 -1.30
CA SER A 111 -13.13 29.25 -1.68
C SER A 111 -12.52 30.49 -1.06
N ARG A 112 -11.28 30.35 -0.56
CA ARG A 112 -10.37 31.46 -0.25
C ARG A 112 -9.50 31.84 -1.46
N LEU A 113 -9.50 30.99 -2.49
CA LEU A 113 -8.86 31.19 -3.77
C LEU A 113 -9.87 31.75 -4.79
N GLY A 114 -9.40 32.45 -5.82
CA GLY A 114 -10.25 32.97 -6.90
C GLY A 114 -10.78 31.87 -7.84
N VAL A 115 -11.62 30.96 -7.32
CA VAL A 115 -12.22 29.85 -8.08
C VAL A 115 -13.31 30.37 -9.01
N ARG A 116 -13.29 29.92 -10.27
CA ARG A 116 -14.30 30.27 -11.27
C ARG A 116 -15.08 29.04 -11.68
N LEU A 117 -16.41 29.07 -11.50
CA LEU A 117 -17.32 28.07 -12.05
C LEU A 117 -17.38 28.21 -13.57
N LEU A 118 -17.06 27.13 -14.28
CA LEU A 118 -17.10 27.06 -15.75
C LEU A 118 -18.42 26.45 -16.26
N ALA A 119 -18.96 25.44 -15.55
CA ALA A 119 -20.21 24.79 -15.93
C ALA A 119 -20.95 24.21 -14.72
N TYR A 120 -22.28 24.24 -14.73
CA TYR A 120 -23.15 23.60 -13.74
C TYR A 120 -24.38 23.03 -14.43
N ARG A 121 -24.60 21.71 -14.35
CA ARG A 121 -25.65 21.02 -15.12
C ARG A 121 -26.16 19.75 -14.46
N ARG A 122 -27.40 19.40 -14.80
CA ARG A 122 -28.04 18.10 -14.53
C ARG A 122 -27.72 17.09 -15.61
N HIS A 123 -27.78 15.80 -15.27
CA HIS A 123 -27.63 14.68 -16.19
C HIS A 123 -28.87 13.77 -16.18
N GLU A 124 -29.21 13.25 -17.35
CA GLU A 124 -30.41 12.44 -17.57
C GLU A 124 -30.15 10.95 -17.32
N VAL A 125 -29.86 10.60 -16.05
CA VAL A 125 -29.70 9.21 -15.61
C VAL A 125 -31.03 8.70 -15.05
N TYR A 126 -31.60 7.67 -15.66
CA TYR A 126 -32.97 7.23 -15.40
C TYR A 126 -33.12 6.09 -14.39
N SER A 127 -32.03 5.48 -13.93
CA SER A 127 -32.05 4.36 -12.98
C SER A 127 -32.50 4.75 -11.56
N SER A 128 -32.78 6.02 -11.32
CA SER A 128 -33.20 6.59 -10.04
C SER A 128 -34.31 7.63 -10.24
N ASP A 129 -35.06 7.91 -9.17
CA ASP A 129 -35.99 9.04 -9.10
C ASP A 129 -35.29 10.39 -8.91
N HIS A 130 -33.96 10.39 -8.86
CA HIS A 130 -33.08 11.56 -8.87
C HIS A 130 -32.37 11.74 -10.22
N ARG A 131 -31.89 12.98 -10.46
CA ARG A 131 -31.02 13.33 -11.59
C ARG A 131 -29.71 13.93 -11.06
N PRO A 132 -28.56 13.29 -11.31
CA PRO A 132 -27.30 13.77 -10.78
C PRO A 132 -26.90 15.12 -11.39
N VAL A 133 -26.14 15.90 -10.63
CA VAL A 133 -25.65 17.23 -11.01
C VAL A 133 -24.12 17.21 -11.02
N SER A 134 -23.51 17.93 -11.96
CA SER A 134 -22.05 18.14 -12.03
C SER A 134 -21.71 19.62 -12.10
N ALA A 135 -20.58 19.99 -11.52
CA ALA A 135 -19.98 21.31 -11.63
C ALA A 135 -18.52 21.19 -12.12
N LEU A 136 -18.09 22.15 -12.92
CA LEU A 136 -16.71 22.26 -13.42
C LEU A 136 -16.13 23.59 -12.95
N PHE A 137 -14.91 23.56 -12.41
CA PHE A 137 -14.24 24.72 -11.82
C PHE A 137 -12.85 24.93 -12.42
N ASP A 138 -12.47 26.20 -12.52
CA ASP A 138 -11.12 26.68 -12.73
C ASP A 138 -10.57 27.19 -11.39
N ILE A 139 -9.51 26.55 -10.88
CA ILE A 139 -9.01 26.74 -9.51
C ILE A 139 -7.54 27.21 -9.56
N PRO A 140 -7.23 28.42 -9.06
CA PRO A 140 -5.85 28.88 -8.93
C PRO A 140 -5.07 27.99 -7.96
N THR A 141 -3.82 27.66 -8.29
CA THR A 141 -2.92 26.91 -7.39
C THR A 141 -1.58 27.66 -7.28
N GLU A 142 -1.01 27.72 -6.07
CA GLU A 142 0.32 28.29 -5.87
C GLU A 142 1.40 27.36 -6.43
N ALA A 143 2.36 27.94 -7.16
CA ALA A 143 3.54 27.22 -7.61
C ALA A 143 4.50 27.05 -6.41
N VAL A 144 4.71 25.81 -5.98
CA VAL A 144 5.76 25.50 -5.00
C VAL A 144 7.13 25.75 -5.66
N ASP A 145 7.86 26.76 -5.19
CA ASP A 145 9.20 27.07 -5.65
C ASP A 145 10.17 25.95 -5.22
N ARG A 146 10.96 25.45 -6.17
CA ARG A 146 11.73 24.19 -6.04
C ARG A 146 13.01 24.34 -5.20
N GLY A 147 13.32 25.54 -4.72
CA GLY A 147 14.60 25.88 -4.09
C GLY A 147 14.69 25.69 -2.56
N ILE A 148 13.58 25.41 -1.87
CA ILE A 148 13.56 25.24 -0.41
C ILE A 148 12.77 23.97 -0.06
N LEU A 149 13.36 22.80 -0.30
CA LEU A 149 12.85 21.54 0.21
C LEU A 149 14.00 20.81 0.92
N ASP A 150 14.12 21.06 2.21
CA ASP A 150 14.85 20.21 3.14
C ASP A 150 14.17 18.82 3.18
N ASP A 151 14.95 17.77 3.41
CA ASP A 151 14.66 16.32 3.23
C ASP A 151 13.50 15.78 4.10
N ARG A 152 12.77 16.67 4.78
CA ARG A 152 11.70 16.36 5.75
C ARG A 152 10.29 16.66 5.26
N THR A 153 10.11 17.22 4.07
CA THR A 153 8.76 17.55 3.57
C THR A 153 8.15 16.34 2.82
N PRO A 154 6.94 15.85 3.19
CA PRO A 154 6.37 14.67 2.55
C PRO A 154 6.12 14.86 1.05
N LEU A 155 6.74 14.02 0.21
CA LEU A 155 6.59 13.92 -1.26
C LEU A 155 5.13 13.84 -1.78
N ARG A 156 4.13 13.69 -0.91
CA ARG A 156 2.71 13.57 -1.26
C ARG A 156 2.06 14.89 -1.69
N SER A 157 2.53 16.05 -1.21
CA SER A 157 1.96 17.35 -1.59
C SER A 157 2.41 17.77 -3.01
N VAL A 158 3.68 17.52 -3.34
CA VAL A 158 4.29 17.88 -4.64
C VAL A 158 3.73 17.03 -5.78
N ALA A 159 3.46 15.74 -5.56
CA ALA A 159 2.88 14.86 -6.57
C ALA A 159 1.40 15.20 -6.91
N ARG A 160 0.62 15.63 -5.91
CA ARG A 160 -0.78 16.06 -6.12
C ARG A 160 -0.90 17.33 -6.95
N ASN A 161 -0.08 18.34 -6.65
CA ASN A 161 -0.10 19.59 -7.41
C ASN A 161 0.43 19.42 -8.83
N ARG A 162 1.35 18.47 -9.08
CA ARG A 162 1.83 18.15 -10.43
C ARG A 162 0.74 17.54 -11.32
N SER A 163 -0.01 16.56 -10.80
CA SER A 163 -1.12 15.94 -11.53
C SER A 163 -2.21 16.95 -11.88
N LEU A 164 -2.56 17.86 -10.97
CA LEU A 164 -3.60 18.88 -11.24
C LEU A 164 -3.17 19.91 -12.29
N ARG A 165 -1.88 20.25 -12.36
CA ARG A 165 -1.35 21.26 -13.30
C ARG A 165 -1.16 20.71 -14.71
N ASP A 166 -0.70 19.46 -14.81
CA ASP A 166 -0.57 18.75 -16.09
C ASP A 166 -1.98 18.43 -16.65
N ASP A 167 -2.95 18.07 -15.80
CA ASP A 167 -4.37 17.87 -16.16
C ASP A 167 -5.05 19.17 -16.66
N LEU A 168 -4.62 20.36 -16.22
CA LEU A 168 -5.20 21.66 -16.62
C LEU A 168 -4.54 22.24 -17.88
N GLY A 169 -3.24 22.01 -18.07
CA GLY A 169 -2.49 22.47 -19.25
C GLY A 169 -2.99 21.89 -20.56
N ASP A 170 -3.35 20.60 -20.57
CA ASP A 170 -3.92 19.92 -21.75
C ASP A 170 -5.38 20.33 -22.03
N TRP A 171 -6.09 20.82 -21.01
CA TRP A 171 -7.50 21.21 -21.10
C TRP A 171 -7.70 22.63 -21.67
N VAL A 172 -6.76 23.55 -21.40
CA VAL A 172 -6.83 24.97 -21.87
C VAL A 172 -6.67 25.09 -23.39
N HIS A 173 -6.11 24.09 -24.08
CA HIS A 173 -6.03 24.06 -25.55
C HIS A 173 -7.26 23.41 -26.24
N GLY A 174 -8.21 22.88 -25.45
CA GLY A 174 -9.35 22.08 -25.92
C GLY A 174 -10.67 22.84 -26.00
N GLN A 175 -10.69 24.06 -26.55
CA GLN A 175 -11.92 24.86 -26.72
C GLN A 175 -12.99 24.18 -27.61
N ARG A 176 -12.66 23.05 -28.26
CA ARG A 176 -13.57 22.23 -29.08
C ARG A 176 -14.34 21.14 -28.32
N ALA A 177 -13.94 20.76 -27.11
CA ALA A 177 -14.60 19.66 -26.37
C ALA A 177 -16.01 20.00 -25.85
N PHE A 178 -16.42 21.27 -25.93
CA PHE A 178 -17.72 21.73 -25.44
C PHE A 178 -18.83 21.70 -26.50
N ASP A 179 -18.51 21.82 -27.79
CA ASP A 179 -19.51 21.71 -28.86
C ASP A 179 -20.01 20.27 -29.01
N ASP A 180 -19.19 19.26 -28.70
CA ASP A 180 -19.55 17.84 -28.80
C ASP A 180 -20.48 17.34 -27.66
N LEU A 181 -20.64 18.10 -26.57
CA LEU A 181 -21.61 17.80 -25.51
C LEU A 181 -23.05 18.16 -25.90
N SER A 182 -23.26 18.86 -27.03
CA SER A 182 -24.59 19.11 -27.60
C SER A 182 -25.18 17.88 -28.31
N LEU A 183 -24.36 16.85 -28.58
CA LEU A 183 -24.77 15.61 -29.27
C LEU A 183 -25.39 14.55 -28.34
N LEU A 184 -25.64 14.92 -27.08
CA LEU A 184 -26.18 14.08 -26.01
C LEU A 184 -27.69 13.78 -26.12
N SER A 185 -28.36 14.23 -27.18
CA SER A 185 -29.79 13.99 -27.41
C SER A 185 -30.09 13.05 -28.58
N ASN A 186 -29.25 12.04 -28.83
CA ASN A 186 -29.65 10.96 -29.73
C ASN A 186 -30.11 9.73 -28.96
N GLU A 187 -31.44 9.64 -28.93
CA GLU A 187 -32.27 8.45 -28.82
C GLU A 187 -31.63 7.20 -29.48
N HIS A 188 -31.75 6.06 -28.80
CA HIS A 188 -31.66 4.70 -29.37
C HIS A 188 -30.30 4.25 -29.95
N SER A 189 -29.24 4.20 -29.13
CA SER A 189 -28.20 3.17 -29.36
C SER A 189 -28.26 2.10 -28.27
N THR A 190 -28.74 0.92 -28.63
CA THR A 190 -28.59 -0.33 -27.88
C THR A 190 -27.14 -0.84 -27.85
N GLU A 191 -26.18 -0.03 -28.25
CA GLU A 191 -24.75 -0.34 -28.16
C GLU A 191 -24.26 -0.02 -26.75
N TYR A 192 -24.01 -1.08 -25.97
CA TYR A 192 -23.35 -0.94 -24.67
C TYR A 192 -21.97 -0.28 -24.84
N ASN A 193 -21.58 0.56 -23.88
CA ASN A 193 -20.23 1.11 -23.86
C ASN A 193 -19.23 -0.03 -23.66
N THR A 194 -18.41 -0.27 -24.68
CA THR A 194 -17.39 -1.33 -24.65
C THR A 194 -16.01 -0.71 -24.52
N ILE A 195 -15.14 -1.39 -23.78
CA ILE A 195 -13.70 -1.12 -23.76
C ILE A 195 -13.01 -2.21 -24.57
N ASN A 196 -12.19 -1.80 -25.52
CA ASN A 196 -11.41 -2.66 -26.40
C ASN A 196 -9.92 -2.37 -26.19
N PHE A 197 -9.20 -3.31 -25.57
CA PHE A 197 -7.75 -3.23 -25.44
C PHE A 197 -7.05 -3.76 -26.69
N THR A 198 -5.83 -3.26 -26.94
CA THR A 198 -4.90 -3.79 -27.96
C THR A 198 -4.62 -5.28 -27.79
N SER A 199 -4.65 -5.78 -26.55
CA SER A 199 -4.58 -7.19 -26.20
C SER A 199 -5.50 -7.47 -25.02
N GLN A 200 -6.13 -8.64 -25.00
CA GLN A 200 -6.87 -9.12 -23.83
C GLN A 200 -5.96 -9.78 -22.78
N THR A 201 -4.68 -9.98 -23.10
CA THR A 201 -3.69 -10.55 -22.19
C THR A 201 -2.54 -9.58 -21.97
N LEU A 202 -2.30 -9.23 -20.71
CA LEU A 202 -1.13 -8.51 -20.22
C LEU A 202 -0.14 -9.49 -19.61
N VAL A 203 1.10 -9.48 -20.11
CA VAL A 203 2.19 -10.29 -19.53
C VAL A 203 3.06 -9.40 -18.66
N LEU A 204 3.13 -9.72 -17.38
CA LEU A 204 4.01 -9.06 -16.42
C LEU A 204 5.46 -9.54 -16.59
N PRO A 205 6.44 -8.66 -16.36
CA PRO A 205 7.82 -9.07 -16.14
C PRO A 205 7.93 -10.09 -15.01
N MET A 206 9.04 -10.85 -14.98
CA MET A 206 9.30 -11.80 -13.90
C MET A 206 9.27 -11.09 -12.54
N LEU A 207 8.41 -11.58 -11.65
CA LEU A 207 8.16 -10.99 -10.35
C LEU A 207 9.00 -11.69 -9.29
N SER A 208 9.82 -10.95 -8.55
CA SER A 208 10.53 -11.44 -7.36
C SER A 208 9.91 -10.85 -6.09
N TYR A 209 10.06 -11.55 -4.97
CA TYR A 209 9.50 -11.12 -3.68
C TYR A 209 9.93 -9.69 -3.29
N GLY A 210 8.96 -8.86 -2.88
CA GLY A 210 9.18 -7.48 -2.45
C GLY A 210 9.60 -6.50 -3.56
N LYS A 211 9.73 -6.95 -4.81
CA LYS A 211 10.01 -6.07 -5.96
C LYS A 211 8.70 -5.72 -6.67
N ARG A 212 8.56 -4.45 -7.01
CA ARG A 212 7.43 -3.94 -7.79
C ARG A 212 7.72 -4.06 -9.28
N VAL A 213 6.78 -4.61 -10.03
CA VAL A 213 6.79 -4.60 -11.50
C VAL A 213 5.52 -3.95 -12.02
N GLN A 214 5.60 -3.38 -13.22
CA GLN A 214 4.48 -2.74 -13.88
C GLN A 214 4.43 -3.17 -15.34
N ALA A 215 3.22 -3.29 -15.86
CA ALA A 215 2.96 -3.42 -17.28
C ALA A 215 1.65 -2.70 -17.60
N ASN A 216 1.48 -2.27 -18.85
CA ASN A 216 0.30 -1.53 -19.25
C ASN A 216 -0.34 -2.08 -20.52
N LEU A 217 -1.64 -1.83 -20.65
CA LEU A 217 -2.43 -2.06 -21.84
C LEU A 217 -3.06 -0.74 -22.26
N VAL A 218 -2.83 -0.37 -23.51
CA VAL A 218 -3.57 0.71 -24.14
C VAL A 218 -4.81 0.15 -24.82
N GLY A 219 -5.93 0.81 -24.62
CA GLY A 219 -7.22 0.47 -25.21
C GLY A 219 -7.97 1.70 -25.70
N THR A 220 -9.08 1.43 -26.34
CA THR A 220 -10.06 2.40 -26.82
C THR A 220 -11.42 2.04 -26.25
N HIS A 221 -12.39 2.95 -26.32
CA HIS A 221 -13.73 2.67 -25.86
C HIS A 221 -14.77 3.32 -26.76
N THR A 222 -15.97 2.74 -26.79
CA THR A 222 -17.08 3.24 -27.61
C THR A 222 -17.93 4.29 -26.89
N SER A 223 -17.56 4.68 -25.66
CA SER A 223 -18.33 5.65 -24.89
C SER A 223 -18.39 7.00 -25.58
N ARG A 224 -19.61 7.42 -25.90
CA ARG A 224 -19.90 8.76 -26.46
C ARG A 224 -19.88 9.86 -25.40
N ASN A 225 -19.97 9.47 -24.12
CA ASN A 225 -19.99 10.36 -22.97
C ASN A 225 -18.88 10.02 -21.97
N ALA A 226 -18.59 10.96 -21.07
CA ALA A 226 -17.72 10.67 -19.94
C ALA A 226 -18.36 9.59 -19.05
N THR A 227 -17.71 8.44 -18.97
CA THR A 227 -18.27 7.22 -18.37
C THR A 227 -17.41 6.76 -17.21
N VAL A 228 -18.04 6.25 -16.14
CA VAL A 228 -17.30 5.61 -15.04
C VAL A 228 -16.93 4.19 -15.41
N VAL A 229 -15.65 3.86 -15.26
CA VAL A 229 -15.12 2.51 -15.33
C VAL A 229 -14.69 2.06 -13.94
N SER A 230 -15.06 0.84 -13.56
CA SER A 230 -14.62 0.16 -12.34
C SER A 230 -14.14 -1.25 -12.67
N ILE A 231 -13.55 -1.92 -11.69
CA ILE A 231 -13.13 -3.33 -11.78
C ILE A 231 -13.84 -4.08 -10.68
N ASP A 232 -14.36 -5.27 -10.98
CA ASP A 232 -14.95 -6.16 -9.97
C ASP A 232 -13.89 -6.47 -8.89
N PRO A 233 -14.06 -6.01 -7.64
CA PRO A 233 -13.05 -6.18 -6.60
C PRO A 233 -12.70 -7.65 -6.33
N LYS A 234 -13.63 -8.58 -6.58
CA LYS A 234 -13.38 -10.02 -6.40
C LYS A 234 -12.36 -10.58 -7.38
N THR A 235 -12.14 -9.87 -8.48
CA THR A 235 -11.22 -10.28 -9.54
C THR A 235 -9.81 -9.73 -9.37
N ILE A 236 -9.57 -8.88 -8.37
CA ILE A 236 -8.27 -8.24 -8.11
C ILE A 236 -7.53 -9.04 -7.03
N PRO A 237 -6.44 -9.76 -7.35
CA PRO A 237 -5.63 -10.41 -6.35
C PRO A 237 -4.93 -9.41 -5.43
N SER A 238 -4.65 -9.84 -4.20
CA SER A 238 -3.97 -9.06 -3.16
C SER A 238 -2.56 -8.59 -3.54
N TRP A 239 -1.89 -9.28 -4.46
CA TRP A 239 -0.56 -8.93 -4.97
C TRP A 239 -0.56 -7.85 -6.06
N CYS A 240 -1.71 -7.34 -6.49
CA CYS A 240 -1.78 -6.37 -7.59
C CYS A 240 -2.58 -5.10 -7.24
N THR A 241 -2.32 -4.05 -8.02
CA THR A 241 -3.08 -2.80 -8.02
C THR A 241 -3.23 -2.34 -9.46
N VAL A 242 -4.44 -1.95 -9.85
CA VAL A 242 -4.74 -1.49 -11.21
C VAL A 242 -5.01 0.01 -11.20
N TYR A 243 -4.46 0.69 -12.19
CA TYR A 243 -4.71 2.09 -12.47
C TYR A 243 -5.28 2.21 -13.88
N ILE A 244 -6.24 3.10 -14.07
CA ILE A 244 -6.77 3.47 -15.38
C ILE A 244 -6.55 4.97 -15.52
N ASN A 245 -5.80 5.38 -16.55
CA ASN A 245 -5.38 6.76 -16.80
C ASN A 245 -4.77 7.41 -15.54
N GLY A 246 -3.87 6.67 -14.86
CA GLY A 246 -3.18 7.13 -13.65
C GLY A 246 -4.01 7.12 -12.36
N ARG A 247 -5.29 6.70 -12.39
CA ARG A 247 -6.20 6.73 -11.23
C ARG A 247 -6.63 5.33 -10.82
N ILE A 248 -6.83 5.11 -9.52
CA ILE A 248 -7.36 3.83 -9.00
C ILE A 248 -8.87 3.77 -9.29
N PRO A 249 -9.38 2.71 -9.96
CA PRO A 249 -10.81 2.57 -10.20
C PRO A 249 -11.64 2.49 -8.91
N PRO A 250 -12.89 2.97 -8.88
CA PRO A 250 -13.64 3.54 -10.00
C PRO A 250 -13.11 4.91 -10.45
N THR A 251 -13.02 5.13 -11.76
CA THR A 251 -12.55 6.39 -12.36
C THR A 251 -13.34 6.72 -13.62
N THR A 252 -13.26 7.96 -14.09
CA THR A 252 -13.94 8.42 -15.32
C THR A 252 -13.02 8.32 -16.53
N ILE A 253 -13.54 7.77 -17.62
CA ILE A 253 -12.94 7.78 -18.96
C ILE A 253 -13.66 8.82 -19.82
N ILE A 254 -12.92 9.52 -20.67
CA ILE A 254 -13.41 10.64 -21.48
C ILE A 254 -13.51 10.17 -22.96
N PRO A 255 -14.60 10.47 -23.68
CA PRO A 255 -14.76 10.12 -25.09
C PRO A 255 -13.56 10.52 -25.93
N ALA A 256 -13.25 9.67 -26.93
CA ALA A 256 -12.13 9.84 -27.86
C ALA A 256 -10.73 9.89 -27.23
N GLN A 257 -10.59 9.68 -25.91
CA GLN A 257 -9.29 9.48 -25.27
C GLN A 257 -8.95 7.98 -25.19
N PRO A 258 -7.67 7.62 -25.36
CA PRO A 258 -7.24 6.25 -25.10
C PRO A 258 -7.37 5.93 -23.61
N ILE A 259 -7.54 4.64 -23.33
CA ILE A 259 -7.50 4.09 -21.98
C ILE A 259 -6.13 3.47 -21.78
N ASP A 260 -5.34 3.99 -20.85
CA ASP A 260 -4.11 3.39 -20.38
C ASP A 260 -4.39 2.65 -19.05
N MET A 261 -4.46 1.33 -19.13
CA MET A 261 -4.57 0.47 -17.95
C MET A 261 -3.18 0.06 -17.52
N VAL A 262 -2.73 0.51 -16.35
CA VAL A 262 -1.46 0.12 -15.74
C VAL A 262 -1.70 -0.86 -14.60
N VAL A 263 -1.14 -2.06 -14.70
CA VAL A 263 -1.16 -3.07 -13.66
C VAL A 263 0.18 -3.06 -12.93
N THR A 264 0.14 -2.79 -11.64
CA THR A 264 1.28 -2.88 -10.74
C THR A 264 1.19 -4.16 -9.93
N ALA A 265 2.23 -4.99 -9.95
CA ALA A 265 2.30 -6.23 -9.18
C ALA A 265 3.46 -6.21 -8.18
N MET A 266 3.21 -6.72 -6.98
CA MET A 266 4.18 -6.86 -5.90
C MET A 266 3.70 -7.92 -4.90
N VAL A 267 4.52 -8.94 -4.65
CA VAL A 267 4.26 -9.94 -3.59
C VAL A 267 4.94 -9.50 -2.30
N SER A 268 4.23 -9.60 -1.18
CA SER A 268 4.65 -9.15 0.14
C SER A 268 4.12 -10.06 1.26
N LYS A 269 4.56 -9.86 2.49
CA LYS A 269 4.03 -10.61 3.65
C LYS A 269 2.54 -10.37 3.95
N LYS A 270 1.95 -9.29 3.42
CA LYS A 270 0.59 -8.84 3.78
C LYS A 270 -0.52 -9.51 2.98
N ASP A 271 -0.18 -10.13 1.87
CA ASP A 271 -1.15 -10.56 0.86
C ASP A 271 -1.39 -12.08 0.83
N GLY A 272 -0.59 -12.86 1.56
CA GLY A 272 -0.63 -14.32 1.58
C GLY A 272 -0.28 -14.97 0.24
N ALA A 273 0.07 -14.19 -0.79
CA ALA A 273 0.34 -14.69 -2.13
C ALA A 273 1.69 -15.41 -2.18
N ALA A 274 2.66 -15.00 -1.37
CA ALA A 274 3.98 -15.64 -1.31
C ALA A 274 3.88 -17.15 -1.07
N GLU A 275 3.06 -17.59 -0.11
CA GLU A 275 2.86 -19.01 0.20
C GLU A 275 2.16 -19.76 -0.92
N LYS A 276 1.10 -19.18 -1.48
CA LYS A 276 0.33 -19.78 -2.57
C LYS A 276 1.18 -19.98 -3.83
N LEU A 277 1.92 -18.93 -4.23
CA LEU A 277 2.78 -18.96 -5.41
C LEU A 277 4.00 -19.87 -5.22
N THR A 278 4.57 -19.94 -4.01
CA THR A 278 5.80 -20.70 -3.75
C THR A 278 5.51 -22.18 -3.47
N LEU A 279 4.62 -22.46 -2.51
CA LEU A 279 4.39 -23.80 -1.96
C LEU A 279 3.26 -24.52 -2.67
N GLN A 280 2.14 -23.84 -2.92
CA GLN A 280 0.96 -24.44 -3.56
C GLN A 280 1.10 -24.48 -5.09
N GLY A 281 2.07 -23.76 -5.65
CA GLY A 281 2.32 -23.71 -7.08
C GLY A 281 1.21 -23.00 -7.85
N GLU A 282 0.45 -22.11 -7.19
CA GLU A 282 -0.55 -21.30 -7.87
C GLU A 282 0.13 -20.45 -8.96
N PRO A 283 -0.50 -20.32 -10.14
CA PRO A 283 0.04 -19.47 -11.19
C PRO A 283 -0.12 -17.99 -10.81
N LEU A 284 0.84 -17.14 -11.23
CA LEU A 284 0.69 -15.69 -11.14
C LEU A 284 -0.29 -15.23 -12.23
N PHE A 285 -1.57 -15.22 -11.88
CA PHE A 285 -2.68 -15.06 -12.82
C PHE A 285 -3.84 -14.25 -12.22
N ALA A 286 -4.46 -13.40 -13.04
CA ALA A 286 -5.70 -12.71 -12.71
C ALA A 286 -6.56 -12.51 -13.95
N ASP A 287 -7.89 -12.55 -13.83
CA ASP A 287 -8.83 -12.19 -14.89
C ASP A 287 -9.68 -11.00 -14.41
N PHE A 288 -9.23 -9.78 -14.70
CA PHE A 288 -9.92 -8.56 -14.27
C PHE A 288 -11.20 -8.34 -15.07
N VAL A 289 -12.33 -8.24 -14.40
CA VAL A 289 -13.60 -7.90 -15.05
C VAL A 289 -13.85 -6.41 -14.90
N LEU A 290 -13.77 -5.67 -16.01
CA LEU A 290 -14.11 -4.25 -16.03
C LEU A 290 -15.62 -4.07 -16.14
N ILE A 291 -16.10 -3.02 -15.49
CA ILE A 291 -17.51 -2.64 -15.45
C ILE A 291 -17.59 -1.20 -15.95
N VAL A 292 -18.36 -0.99 -17.01
CA VAL A 292 -18.52 0.28 -17.70
C VAL A 292 -20.00 0.58 -17.78
N GLU A 293 -20.46 1.64 -17.12
CA GLU A 293 -21.87 2.07 -17.17
C GLU A 293 -22.90 0.94 -16.88
N GLY A 294 -22.57 0.06 -15.92
CA GLY A 294 -23.44 -1.06 -15.54
C GLY A 294 -23.34 -2.29 -16.46
N THR A 295 -22.51 -2.25 -17.49
CA THR A 295 -22.22 -3.38 -18.38
C THR A 295 -20.87 -4.01 -18.05
N LYS A 296 -20.78 -5.34 -18.11
CA LYS A 296 -19.52 -6.06 -17.94
C LYS A 296 -18.81 -6.13 -19.30
N SER A 297 -17.56 -5.71 -19.36
CA SER A 297 -16.71 -6.06 -20.51
C SER A 297 -16.12 -7.46 -20.33
N GLY A 298 -15.55 -8.00 -21.41
CA GLY A 298 -14.73 -9.20 -21.34
C GLY A 298 -13.55 -9.03 -20.36
N PRO A 299 -13.01 -10.13 -19.81
CA PRO A 299 -11.94 -10.06 -18.83
C PRO A 299 -10.63 -9.62 -19.46
N VAL A 300 -9.88 -8.75 -18.76
CA VAL A 300 -8.47 -8.48 -19.02
C VAL A 300 -7.65 -9.48 -18.23
N ARG A 301 -6.95 -10.36 -18.93
CA ARG A 301 -6.16 -11.42 -18.36
C ARG A 301 -4.75 -10.94 -18.06
N VAL A 302 -4.32 -11.03 -16.81
CA VAL A 302 -2.94 -10.76 -16.41
C VAL A 302 -2.24 -12.07 -16.13
N ARG A 303 -1.07 -12.25 -16.72
CA ARG A 303 -0.20 -13.41 -16.52
C ARG A 303 1.20 -12.96 -16.17
N GLY A 304 1.90 -13.76 -15.39
CA GLY A 304 3.33 -13.60 -15.23
C GLY A 304 3.98 -14.84 -14.64
N THR A 305 5.25 -14.71 -14.31
CA THR A 305 6.04 -15.74 -13.65
C THR A 305 6.56 -15.19 -12.34
N TYR A 306 6.41 -15.98 -11.27
CA TYR A 306 6.92 -15.63 -9.95
C TYR A 306 8.20 -16.41 -9.64
N GLU A 307 9.24 -15.67 -9.29
CA GLU A 307 10.48 -16.24 -8.77
C GLU A 307 10.30 -16.58 -7.30
N LYS A 308 10.22 -17.88 -7.03
CA LYS A 308 9.98 -18.45 -5.71
C LYS A 308 11.03 -17.98 -4.69
N SER A 309 10.55 -17.61 -3.51
CA SER A 309 11.36 -17.11 -2.40
C SER A 309 10.88 -17.66 -1.06
N CYS A 310 11.79 -17.79 -0.10
CA CYS A 310 11.48 -18.12 1.29
C CYS A 310 10.89 -16.96 2.08
N PHE A 311 11.02 -15.73 1.57
CA PHE A 311 10.46 -14.54 2.20
C PHE A 311 8.93 -14.51 2.08
N GLY A 312 8.25 -14.04 3.13
CA GLY A 312 6.78 -14.01 3.19
C GLY A 312 6.12 -15.38 3.39
N ILE A 313 6.90 -16.42 3.65
CA ILE A 313 6.40 -17.75 4.04
C ILE A 313 6.36 -17.85 5.56
N SER A 314 5.29 -18.42 6.11
CA SER A 314 5.18 -18.64 7.55
C SER A 314 6.26 -19.57 8.08
N LEU A 315 6.66 -19.33 9.33
CA LEU A 315 7.64 -20.15 10.02
C LEU A 315 7.24 -21.63 10.02
N GLU A 316 5.96 -21.92 10.29
CA GLU A 316 5.45 -23.29 10.35
C GLU A 316 5.59 -24.03 9.02
N ASN A 317 5.29 -23.35 7.91
CA ASN A 317 5.45 -23.94 6.58
C ASN A 317 6.94 -24.19 6.25
N LEU A 318 7.83 -23.23 6.54
CA LEU A 318 9.26 -23.35 6.23
C LEU A 318 9.92 -24.58 6.89
N LEU A 319 9.50 -24.97 8.10
CA LEU A 319 10.09 -26.11 8.80
C LEU A 319 9.96 -27.42 8.03
N TRP A 320 8.92 -27.58 7.22
CA TRP A 320 8.68 -28.81 6.45
C TRP A 320 9.57 -28.93 5.22
N TYR A 321 10.23 -27.86 4.75
CA TYR A 321 11.00 -27.89 3.50
C TYR A 321 12.50 -27.92 3.78
N TRP A 322 13.11 -29.10 3.64
CA TRP A 322 14.56 -29.29 3.84
C TRP A 322 15.38 -28.83 2.62
N GLY A 323 14.79 -28.89 1.42
CA GLY A 323 15.39 -28.42 0.18
C GLY A 323 15.07 -26.95 -0.13
N PRO A 324 15.86 -26.30 -1.00
CA PRO A 324 15.66 -24.89 -1.38
C PRO A 324 14.31 -24.66 -2.02
N LEU A 325 13.64 -23.55 -1.66
CA LEU A 325 12.29 -23.25 -2.16
C LEU A 325 12.27 -22.85 -3.64
N ARG A 326 13.39 -22.36 -4.18
CA ARG A 326 13.47 -21.93 -5.59
C ARG A 326 13.32 -23.10 -6.58
N HIS A 327 13.65 -24.33 -6.19
CA HIS A 327 13.53 -25.51 -7.05
C HIS A 327 12.58 -26.54 -6.43
N LYS A 328 11.47 -26.88 -7.12
CA LYS A 328 10.43 -27.87 -6.74
C LYS A 328 10.56 -28.42 -5.32
N ALA A 329 10.24 -27.57 -4.34
CA ALA A 329 10.35 -27.94 -2.94
C ALA A 329 9.21 -28.92 -2.59
N VAL A 330 9.60 -30.09 -2.08
CA VAL A 330 8.67 -31.10 -1.58
C VAL A 330 8.74 -31.09 -0.06
N PRO A 331 7.60 -31.11 0.64
CA PRO A 331 7.61 -31.18 2.10
C PRO A 331 8.22 -32.51 2.56
N SER A 332 9.03 -32.45 3.59
CA SER A 332 9.58 -33.60 4.31
C SER A 332 8.50 -34.27 5.16
N SER A 333 8.74 -35.53 5.56
CA SER A 333 7.89 -36.23 6.53
C SER A 333 8.11 -35.75 7.96
N VAL A 334 9.21 -35.05 8.24
CA VAL A 334 9.57 -34.56 9.57
C VAL A 334 9.95 -33.08 9.48
N PRO A 335 9.39 -32.22 10.35
CA PRO A 335 9.73 -30.80 10.35
C PRO A 335 11.13 -30.59 10.94
N GLN A 336 11.82 -29.57 10.44
CA GLN A 336 13.05 -29.09 11.03
C GLN A 336 12.78 -28.39 12.37
N VAL A 337 13.80 -28.31 13.21
CA VAL A 337 13.75 -27.57 14.49
C VAL A 337 13.81 -26.05 14.26
N LEU A 338 14.50 -25.63 13.20
CA LEU A 338 14.75 -24.25 12.78
C LEU A 338 14.74 -24.21 11.25
N PRO A 339 14.23 -23.14 10.60
CA PRO A 339 14.35 -22.99 9.16
C PRO A 339 15.82 -22.97 8.72
N LYS A 340 16.14 -23.74 7.69
CA LYS A 340 17.49 -23.80 7.13
C LYS A 340 18.01 -22.43 6.67
N GLU A 341 17.11 -21.55 6.23
CA GLU A 341 17.44 -20.19 5.79
C GLU A 341 18.03 -19.37 6.94
N VAL A 342 17.42 -19.45 8.13
CA VAL A 342 17.93 -18.80 9.35
C VAL A 342 19.26 -19.42 9.76
N TRP A 343 19.39 -20.74 9.64
CA TRP A 343 20.63 -21.45 9.96
C TRP A 343 21.78 -21.06 9.02
N LEU A 344 21.55 -21.00 7.71
CA LEU A 344 22.55 -20.61 6.70
C LEU A 344 23.06 -19.18 6.94
N LEU A 345 22.14 -18.25 7.20
CA LEU A 345 22.47 -16.86 7.52
C LEU A 345 23.25 -16.77 8.84
N GLY A 346 22.79 -17.43 9.90
CA GLY A 346 23.48 -17.43 11.20
C GLY A 346 24.87 -18.06 11.13
N ASN A 347 25.03 -19.16 10.38
CA ASN A 347 26.31 -19.82 10.17
C ASN A 347 27.31 -18.93 9.43
N SER A 348 26.86 -18.19 8.41
CA SER A 348 27.67 -17.20 7.70
C SER A 348 28.18 -16.10 8.63
N LEU A 349 27.28 -15.55 9.47
CA LEU A 349 27.63 -14.51 10.45
C LEU A 349 28.68 -15.00 11.44
N VAL A 350 28.50 -16.20 11.99
CA VAL A 350 29.49 -16.83 12.89
C VAL A 350 30.82 -17.10 12.19
N GLY A 351 30.77 -17.52 10.93
CA GLY A 351 31.94 -17.77 10.08
C GLY A 351 32.79 -16.52 9.88
N SER A 352 32.17 -15.35 9.73
CA SER A 352 32.89 -14.08 9.49
C SER A 352 33.85 -13.67 10.60
N ALA A 353 33.61 -14.11 11.85
CA ALA A 353 34.30 -13.62 13.05
C ALA A 353 34.27 -12.09 13.22
N GLN A 354 33.29 -11.42 12.62
CA GLN A 354 33.06 -9.98 12.79
C GLN A 354 31.87 -9.74 13.75
N PRO A 355 31.84 -8.60 14.45
CA PRO A 355 30.64 -8.15 15.16
C PRO A 355 29.44 -8.02 14.21
N PHE A 356 28.23 -8.10 14.75
CA PHE A 356 27.01 -7.90 13.94
C PHE A 356 26.96 -6.46 13.38
N PRO A 357 26.95 -6.28 12.04
CA PRO A 357 26.99 -4.96 11.45
C PRO A 357 25.60 -4.32 11.45
N LEU A 358 25.45 -3.21 12.18
CA LEU A 358 24.23 -2.38 12.18
C LEU A 358 24.36 -1.10 11.39
N ASN A 359 25.58 -0.56 11.30
CA ASN A 359 25.83 0.80 10.84
C ASN A 359 26.04 0.85 9.33
N THR A 360 25.17 0.20 8.57
CA THR A 360 25.05 0.47 7.16
C THR A 360 23.75 1.23 6.97
N SER A 361 23.78 2.23 6.09
CA SER A 361 22.79 3.31 5.94
C SER A 361 21.39 2.86 5.48
N GLY A 362 21.01 1.60 5.72
CA GLY A 362 19.80 0.95 5.20
C GLY A 362 19.85 0.76 3.69
N ARG A 363 20.99 1.06 3.03
CA ARG A 363 21.17 1.07 1.58
C ARG A 363 21.92 -0.14 1.02
N GLU A 364 22.36 -1.06 1.87
CA GLU A 364 23.06 -2.24 1.36
C GLU A 364 22.08 -3.24 0.75
N ASP A 365 22.37 -3.59 -0.49
CA ASP A 365 21.60 -4.55 -1.27
C ASP A 365 21.92 -5.97 -0.80
N PHE A 366 20.95 -6.61 -0.16
CA PHE A 366 21.02 -8.00 0.26
C PHE A 366 20.36 -8.97 -0.73
N SER A 367 19.93 -8.49 -1.91
CA SER A 367 19.22 -9.31 -2.90
C SER A 367 20.05 -10.51 -3.38
N GLY A 368 21.36 -10.35 -3.55
CA GLY A 368 22.27 -11.44 -3.90
C GLY A 368 22.31 -12.55 -2.84
N VAL A 369 22.35 -12.19 -1.55
CA VAL A 369 22.30 -13.16 -0.45
C VAL A 369 20.93 -13.83 -0.36
N ARG A 370 19.84 -13.07 -0.53
CA ARG A 370 18.49 -13.65 -0.60
C ARG A 370 18.41 -14.71 -1.70
N ASP A 371 18.95 -14.42 -2.88
CA ASP A 371 18.97 -15.33 -4.01
C ASP A 371 19.78 -16.60 -3.74
N GLN A 372 20.95 -16.48 -3.08
CA GLN A 372 21.73 -17.63 -2.62
C GLN A 372 20.91 -18.51 -1.67
N ILE A 373 20.27 -17.92 -0.66
CA ILE A 373 19.46 -18.65 0.32
C ILE A 373 18.25 -19.34 -0.33
N ASP A 374 17.56 -18.67 -1.25
CA ASP A 374 16.43 -19.24 -1.97
C ASP A 374 16.84 -20.45 -2.83
N ARG A 375 18.06 -20.44 -3.38
CA ARG A 375 18.68 -21.56 -4.10
C ARG A 375 19.32 -22.61 -3.19
N GLY A 376 19.44 -22.34 -1.89
CA GLY A 376 20.09 -23.23 -0.92
C GLY A 376 21.62 -23.25 -1.05
N GLU A 377 22.19 -22.17 -1.59
CA GLU A 377 23.63 -21.97 -1.72
C GLU A 377 24.22 -21.45 -0.39
N GLU A 378 25.52 -21.68 -0.19
CA GLU A 378 26.24 -21.07 0.93
C GLU A 378 26.43 -19.57 0.69
N VAL A 379 26.27 -18.77 1.75
CA VAL A 379 26.51 -17.33 1.69
C VAL A 379 28.01 -17.07 1.58
N HIS A 380 28.40 -16.26 0.61
CA HIS A 380 29.81 -15.97 0.36
C HIS A 380 30.48 -15.29 1.59
N PRO A 381 31.71 -15.66 1.98
CA PRO A 381 32.36 -15.13 3.19
C PRO A 381 32.53 -13.60 3.22
N GLY A 382 32.60 -12.96 2.06
CA GLY A 382 32.67 -11.50 1.94
C GLY A 382 31.35 -10.78 2.25
N ASP A 383 30.21 -11.48 2.17
CA ASP A 383 28.87 -10.88 2.20
C ASP A 383 28.29 -10.80 3.61
N HIS A 384 29.13 -10.80 4.64
CA HIS A 384 28.72 -10.84 6.05
C HIS A 384 27.73 -9.72 6.43
N VAL A 385 27.89 -8.51 5.88
CA VAL A 385 26.94 -7.42 6.12
C VAL A 385 25.60 -7.65 5.43
N ALA A 386 25.63 -8.04 4.16
CA ALA A 386 24.43 -8.41 3.41
C ALA A 386 23.70 -9.60 4.06
N ALA A 387 24.43 -10.56 4.65
CA ALA A 387 23.88 -11.67 5.42
C ALA A 387 23.15 -11.21 6.68
N ALA A 388 23.73 -10.26 7.44
CA ALA A 388 23.11 -9.68 8.62
C ALA A 388 21.81 -8.93 8.26
N MET A 389 21.86 -8.13 7.19
CA MET A 389 20.71 -7.41 6.67
C MET A 389 19.63 -8.35 6.13
N CYS A 390 20.03 -9.42 5.44
CA CYS A 390 19.12 -10.45 4.96
C CYS A 390 18.43 -11.18 6.12
N LEU A 391 19.13 -11.48 7.22
CA LEU A 391 18.53 -12.08 8.42
C LEU A 391 17.51 -11.15 9.07
N LEU A 392 17.85 -9.86 9.25
CA LEU A 392 16.91 -8.87 9.78
C LEU A 392 15.67 -8.72 8.89
N ALA A 393 15.88 -8.64 7.57
CA ALA A 393 14.80 -8.55 6.61
C ALA A 393 13.94 -9.82 6.63
N PHE A 394 14.54 -11.01 6.70
CA PHE A 394 13.81 -12.27 6.76
C PHE A 394 12.88 -12.33 7.98
N LEU A 395 13.38 -11.99 9.17
CA LEU A 395 12.58 -11.99 10.39
C LEU A 395 11.43 -10.97 10.33
N ARG A 396 11.69 -9.79 9.74
CA ARG A 396 10.67 -8.76 9.52
C ARG A 396 9.62 -9.18 8.49
N GLU A 397 10.00 -9.99 7.51
CA GLU A 397 9.12 -10.43 6.42
C GLU A 397 8.36 -11.73 6.73
N LEU A 398 8.46 -12.27 7.95
CA LEU A 398 7.58 -13.34 8.40
C LEU A 398 6.11 -12.85 8.42
N PRO A 399 5.13 -13.61 7.90
CA PRO A 399 3.71 -13.24 7.98
C PRO A 399 3.22 -13.02 9.40
N GLU A 400 3.70 -13.84 10.33
CA GLU A 400 3.51 -13.67 11.77
C GLU A 400 4.84 -13.37 12.45
N PRO A 401 4.89 -12.42 13.40
CA PRO A 401 6.10 -12.16 14.14
C PRO A 401 6.46 -13.38 15.01
N ALA A 402 7.76 -13.61 15.18
CA ALA A 402 8.27 -14.72 15.98
C ALA A 402 7.95 -14.52 17.47
N LEU A 403 7.95 -13.27 17.92
CA LEU A 403 7.44 -12.84 19.22
C LEU A 403 6.17 -12.05 18.96
N SER A 404 5.05 -12.40 19.60
CA SER A 404 3.83 -11.59 19.49
C SER A 404 3.85 -10.42 20.47
N ARG A 405 2.96 -9.44 20.26
CA ARG A 405 2.74 -8.36 21.23
C ARG A 405 2.28 -8.90 22.59
N GLY A 406 1.41 -9.91 22.60
CA GLY A 406 0.95 -10.56 23.82
C GLY A 406 2.07 -11.26 24.58
N ASP A 407 3.07 -11.81 23.89
CA ASP A 407 4.25 -12.40 24.52
C ASP A 407 5.12 -11.34 25.21
N ALA A 408 5.28 -10.18 24.58
CA ALA A 408 6.04 -9.05 25.15
C ALA A 408 5.33 -8.41 26.35
N GLU A 409 4.01 -8.28 26.29
CA GLU A 409 3.18 -7.81 27.40
C GLU A 409 3.24 -8.81 28.58
N SER A 410 3.08 -10.10 28.30
CA SER A 410 3.24 -11.18 29.31
C SER A 410 4.62 -11.18 29.95
N PHE A 411 5.67 -10.93 29.17
CA PHE A 411 7.02 -10.80 29.71
C PHE A 411 7.14 -9.63 30.68
N SER A 412 6.62 -8.46 30.29
CA SER A 412 6.69 -7.24 31.12
C SER A 412 5.94 -7.42 32.44
N GLU A 413 4.78 -8.07 32.39
CA GLU A 413 3.98 -8.39 33.59
C GLU A 413 4.69 -9.38 34.51
N GLU A 414 5.28 -10.45 33.96
CA GLU A 414 5.99 -11.45 34.76
C GLU A 414 7.33 -10.92 35.28
N GLU A 415 8.04 -10.08 34.52
CA GLU A 415 9.30 -9.49 34.95
C GLU A 415 9.13 -8.68 36.24
N ALA A 416 8.04 -7.90 36.34
CA ALA A 416 7.70 -7.14 37.53
C ALA A 416 7.43 -8.03 38.76
N LYS A 417 6.99 -9.29 38.56
CA LYS A 417 6.63 -10.22 39.64
C LYS A 417 7.79 -11.13 40.06
N ILE A 418 8.48 -11.73 39.09
CA ILE A 418 9.40 -12.86 39.30
C ILE A 418 10.82 -12.60 38.78
N GLY A 419 11.07 -11.42 38.22
CA GLY A 419 12.35 -11.01 37.65
C GLY A 419 12.59 -11.54 36.23
N SER A 420 13.46 -10.85 35.49
CA SER A 420 13.59 -10.97 34.03
C SER A 420 13.90 -12.39 33.53
N LEU A 421 14.76 -13.12 34.25
CA LEU A 421 15.14 -14.49 33.88
C LEU A 421 13.96 -15.46 33.97
N LYS A 422 13.23 -15.46 35.09
CA LYS A 422 12.10 -16.38 35.28
C LYS A 422 10.94 -16.00 34.36
N ALA A 423 10.71 -14.70 34.16
CA ALA A 423 9.73 -14.18 33.21
C ALA A 423 10.00 -14.65 31.78
N ALA A 424 11.24 -14.53 31.30
CA ALA A 424 11.62 -15.03 29.97
C ALA A 424 11.39 -16.55 29.85
N ALA A 425 11.68 -17.34 30.88
CA ALA A 425 11.47 -18.79 30.85
C ALA A 425 9.97 -19.14 30.78
N THR A 426 9.14 -18.45 31.56
CA THR A 426 7.67 -18.62 31.54
C THR A 426 7.11 -18.33 30.15
N VAL A 427 7.48 -17.19 29.57
CA VAL A 427 7.00 -16.76 28.25
C VAL A 427 7.48 -17.72 27.15
N LEU A 428 8.75 -18.10 27.14
CA LEU A 428 9.27 -19.07 26.16
C LEU A 428 8.59 -20.44 26.27
N ASN A 429 8.30 -20.91 27.49
CA ASN A 429 7.65 -22.21 27.69
C ASN A 429 6.18 -22.21 27.23
N ALA A 430 5.51 -21.05 27.25
CA ALA A 430 4.14 -20.90 26.75
C ALA A 430 4.07 -20.82 25.21
N MET A 431 5.18 -20.49 24.52
CA MET A 431 5.21 -20.34 23.07
C MET A 431 5.19 -21.68 22.31
N PRO A 432 4.65 -21.68 21.08
CA PRO A 432 4.84 -22.78 20.14
C PRO A 432 6.33 -23.11 19.94
N SER A 433 6.66 -24.40 19.87
CA SER A 433 8.05 -24.88 19.75
C SER A 433 8.81 -24.25 18.58
N SER A 434 8.14 -24.03 17.44
CA SER A 434 8.72 -23.38 16.26
C SER A 434 9.21 -21.96 16.56
N LYS A 435 8.34 -21.12 17.15
CA LYS A 435 8.64 -19.74 17.54
C LYS A 435 9.68 -19.67 18.65
N ARG A 436 9.55 -20.50 19.69
CA ARG A 436 10.52 -20.61 20.79
C ARG A 436 11.92 -20.93 20.27
N ASN A 437 12.06 -21.92 19.38
CA ASN A 437 13.36 -22.33 18.87
C ASN A 437 14.04 -21.20 18.07
N LEU A 438 13.27 -20.45 17.27
CA LEU A 438 13.78 -19.30 16.53
C LEU A 438 14.28 -18.19 17.47
N VAL A 439 13.50 -17.84 18.50
CA VAL A 439 13.89 -16.82 19.48
C VAL A 439 15.14 -17.23 20.26
N VAL A 440 15.19 -18.49 20.70
CA VAL A 440 16.36 -19.07 21.39
C VAL A 440 17.59 -19.07 20.49
N TYR A 441 17.45 -19.45 19.22
CA TYR A 441 18.55 -19.46 18.26
C TYR A 441 19.11 -18.05 18.01
N VAL A 442 18.24 -17.08 17.71
CA VAL A 442 18.65 -15.69 17.45
C VAL A 442 19.28 -15.06 18.69
N SER A 443 18.75 -15.37 19.89
CA SER A 443 19.34 -14.90 21.16
C SER A 443 20.73 -15.50 21.38
N GLY A 444 20.89 -16.81 21.17
CA GLY A 444 22.18 -17.48 21.31
C GLY A 444 23.21 -17.03 20.26
N LEU A 445 22.77 -16.71 19.05
CA LEU A 445 23.63 -16.18 17.99
C LEU A 445 24.36 -14.91 18.45
N LEU A 446 23.67 -14.03 19.19
CA LEU A 446 24.25 -12.82 19.75
C LEU A 446 25.33 -13.06 20.80
N ASP A 447 25.14 -14.07 21.64
CA ASP A 447 26.16 -14.44 22.63
C ASP A 447 27.39 -15.05 21.97
N TYR A 448 27.24 -15.65 20.78
CA TYR A 448 28.33 -16.28 20.04
C TYR A 448 29.13 -15.30 19.17
N LEU A 449 28.50 -14.23 18.69
CA LEU A 449 29.17 -13.22 17.87
C LEU A 449 30.12 -12.35 18.71
N PRO A 450 31.25 -11.89 18.15
CA PRO A 450 32.11 -10.93 18.81
C PRO A 450 31.32 -9.68 19.22
N LYS A 451 31.46 -9.29 20.50
CA LYS A 451 30.79 -8.09 21.01
C LYS A 451 31.50 -6.85 20.48
N GLY A 452 30.83 -6.13 19.58
CA GLY A 452 31.26 -4.79 19.14
C GLY A 452 30.75 -3.68 20.07
N ASN A 453 31.18 -2.45 19.81
CA ASN A 453 30.74 -1.26 20.58
C ASN A 453 29.23 -1.01 20.49
N ASP A 454 28.57 -1.48 19.42
CA ASP A 454 27.14 -1.27 19.16
C ASP A 454 26.23 -2.39 19.67
N HIS A 455 26.72 -3.30 20.53
CA HIS A 455 25.95 -4.47 21.00
C HIS A 455 24.53 -4.15 21.54
N PRO A 456 24.27 -3.05 22.28
CA PRO A 456 22.91 -2.68 22.68
C PRO A 456 21.99 -2.35 21.50
N ALA A 457 22.52 -1.68 20.47
CA ALA A 457 21.78 -1.40 19.26
C ALA A 457 21.51 -2.69 18.45
N VAL A 458 22.42 -3.68 18.49
CA VAL A 458 22.26 -4.96 17.79
C VAL A 458 21.07 -5.70 18.38
N LEU A 459 21.04 -5.78 19.71
CA LEU A 459 19.92 -6.35 20.46
C LEU A 459 18.62 -5.65 20.10
N SER A 460 18.61 -4.32 20.06
CA SER A 460 17.41 -3.54 19.71
C SER A 460 16.93 -3.84 18.27
N ALA A 461 17.83 -3.92 17.29
CA ALA A 461 17.47 -4.16 15.90
C ALA A 461 16.91 -5.58 15.66
N LEU A 462 17.53 -6.61 16.25
CA LEU A 462 17.03 -7.99 16.16
C LEU A 462 15.73 -8.16 16.93
N ALA A 463 15.60 -7.52 18.08
CA ALA A 463 14.35 -7.55 18.84
C ALA A 463 13.22 -6.84 18.08
N ALA A 464 13.50 -5.69 17.46
CA ALA A 464 12.57 -5.03 16.56
C ALA A 464 12.22 -5.88 15.34
N ALA A 465 13.17 -6.67 14.81
CA ALA A 465 12.91 -7.59 13.71
C ALA A 465 12.02 -8.78 14.11
N LEU A 466 12.23 -9.35 15.31
CA LEU A 466 11.41 -10.45 15.84
C LEU A 466 10.00 -10.02 16.24
N LEU A 467 9.83 -8.78 16.72
CA LEU A 467 8.52 -8.19 17.05
C LEU A 467 7.85 -7.44 15.90
N GLN A 468 8.57 -7.15 14.82
CA GLN A 468 8.12 -6.26 13.74
C GLN A 468 7.67 -4.87 14.25
N ASP A 469 8.59 -4.18 14.95
CA ASP A 469 8.50 -2.79 15.46
C ASP A 469 7.75 -2.53 16.78
N PHE A 470 8.27 -3.05 17.91
CA PHE A 470 7.87 -2.60 19.26
C PHE A 470 9.09 -2.27 20.15
N LYS A 471 8.97 -1.27 21.02
CA LYS A 471 10.09 -0.72 21.81
C LYS A 471 10.58 -1.63 22.95
N ASP A 472 9.74 -2.56 23.44
CA ASP A 472 10.02 -3.36 24.65
C ASP A 472 10.70 -4.73 24.36
N ALA A 473 10.92 -5.02 23.09
CA ALA A 473 11.50 -6.28 22.58
C ALA A 473 12.90 -6.62 23.14
N ALA A 474 13.73 -5.58 23.30
CA ALA A 474 15.15 -5.74 23.59
C ALA A 474 15.39 -6.38 24.97
N LEU A 475 14.44 -6.18 25.89
CA LEU A 475 14.51 -6.70 27.25
C LEU A 475 14.21 -8.21 27.30
N VAL A 476 13.25 -8.67 26.48
CA VAL A 476 12.93 -10.09 26.29
C VAL A 476 14.17 -10.83 25.77
N LEU A 477 14.77 -10.35 24.67
CA LEU A 477 15.96 -11.00 24.08
C LEU A 477 17.16 -11.02 25.02
N LYS A 478 17.43 -9.92 25.71
CA LYS A 478 18.53 -9.84 26.67
C LYS A 478 18.34 -10.84 27.81
N SER A 479 17.10 -11.05 28.25
CA SER A 479 16.77 -12.00 29.32
C SER A 479 16.79 -13.45 28.83
N THR A 480 16.37 -13.69 27.59
CA THR A 480 16.50 -14.99 26.92
C THR A 480 17.95 -15.40 26.71
N SER A 481 18.83 -14.47 26.31
CA SER A 481 20.26 -14.77 26.11
C SER A 481 20.91 -15.24 27.43
N LEU A 482 20.51 -14.64 28.55
CA LEU A 482 20.96 -15.06 29.89
C LEU A 482 20.42 -16.44 30.32
N LEU A 483 19.24 -16.86 29.84
CA LEU A 483 18.72 -18.23 30.03
C LEU A 483 19.47 -19.26 29.18
N THR A 484 19.92 -18.86 28.00
CA THR A 484 20.67 -19.70 27.06
C THR A 484 22.17 -19.72 27.35
N ALA A 485 22.61 -19.40 28.57
CA ALA A 485 23.99 -19.59 29.02
C ALA A 485 24.48 -21.06 28.89
N THR A 486 23.58 -21.99 28.54
CA THR A 486 23.91 -23.28 27.94
C THR A 486 24.42 -23.09 26.51
N PRO A 487 25.70 -23.42 26.22
CA PRO A 487 26.30 -23.07 24.94
C PRO A 487 25.54 -23.73 23.78
N LEU A 488 25.27 -22.94 22.71
CA LEU A 488 24.67 -23.35 21.44
C LEU A 488 25.17 -24.70 20.89
N THR A 489 26.37 -25.09 21.32
CA THR A 489 27.00 -26.41 21.18
C THR A 489 26.12 -27.60 21.56
N MET A 490 25.13 -27.42 22.46
CA MET A 490 24.17 -28.46 22.86
C MET A 490 22.91 -28.50 22.00
N LEU A 491 22.52 -27.38 21.38
CA LEU A 491 21.33 -27.29 20.53
C LEU A 491 21.65 -27.61 19.05
N PHE A 492 22.87 -27.31 18.60
CA PHE A 492 23.32 -27.53 17.22
C PHE A 492 24.78 -28.03 17.17
N PRO A 493 25.02 -29.36 17.19
CA PRO A 493 26.36 -29.97 17.24
C PRO A 493 27.29 -29.55 16.08
N SER A 494 26.75 -29.14 14.94
CA SER A 494 27.50 -28.64 13.78
C SER A 494 28.29 -27.37 14.09
N MET A 495 27.82 -26.50 14.99
CA MET A 495 28.53 -25.27 15.39
C MET A 495 29.78 -25.55 16.25
N VAL A 496 29.87 -26.72 16.90
CA VAL A 496 31.05 -27.15 17.69
C VAL A 496 32.25 -27.43 16.80
N ARG A 497 32.01 -27.98 15.60
CA ARG A 497 33.07 -28.42 14.68
C ARG A 497 33.90 -27.23 14.20
N LEU A 498 33.25 -26.11 13.89
CA LEU A 498 33.88 -24.87 13.44
C LEU A 498 34.72 -24.19 14.53
N ARG A 499 34.34 -24.25 15.81
CA ARG A 499 35.16 -23.71 16.92
C ARG A 499 36.37 -24.59 17.22
N ARG A 500 36.23 -25.92 17.19
CA ARG A 500 37.36 -26.85 17.38
C ARG A 500 38.40 -26.71 16.28
N GLU A 501 37.97 -26.52 15.03
CA GLU A 501 38.86 -26.28 13.89
C GLU A 501 39.52 -24.88 13.90
N ARG A 502 38.91 -23.89 14.58
CA ARG A 502 39.51 -22.56 14.77
C ARG A 502 40.46 -22.47 15.96
N LEU A 503 40.09 -23.05 17.10
CA LEU A 503 40.96 -23.10 18.29
C LEU A 503 42.22 -23.94 18.03
N SER A 504 42.14 -24.95 17.16
CA SER A 504 43.33 -25.69 16.69
C SER A 504 44.17 -24.96 15.63
N ARG A 505 43.71 -23.81 15.12
CA ARG A 505 44.40 -22.98 14.11
C ARG A 505 44.85 -21.61 14.62
N THR A 506 44.81 -21.37 15.93
CA THR A 506 45.54 -20.23 16.51
C THR A 506 47.03 -20.58 16.59
N PRO A 507 47.94 -19.79 16.00
CA PRO A 507 49.37 -20.06 16.12
C PRO A 507 49.78 -19.82 17.58
N SER A 508 50.16 -20.88 18.28
CA SER A 508 50.78 -20.76 19.60
C SER A 508 52.10 -19.98 19.47
N SER A 509 52.17 -18.90 20.23
CA SER A 509 53.35 -18.15 20.66
C SER A 509 54.71 -18.78 20.29
N SER A 510 55.39 -18.20 19.31
CA SER A 510 56.85 -18.26 19.18
C SER A 510 57.41 -16.86 19.47
N LEU A 511 57.47 -16.53 20.76
CA LEU A 511 58.23 -15.40 21.29
C LEU A 511 59.00 -15.89 22.52
N GLU A 512 60.00 -16.72 22.25
CA GLU A 512 61.12 -16.95 23.17
C GLU A 512 62.28 -17.57 22.37
N ASN A 513 63.01 -16.70 21.64
CA ASN A 513 64.45 -16.80 21.35
C ASN A 513 64.77 -15.92 20.14
N MET A 514 65.12 -14.66 20.38
CA MET A 514 66.19 -13.97 19.64
C MET A 514 66.44 -12.61 20.28
N GLY A 515 67.38 -12.61 21.22
CA GLY A 515 67.87 -11.42 21.89
C GLY A 515 69.36 -11.53 22.18
N ARG A 516 70.19 -11.66 21.14
CA ARG A 516 71.60 -11.23 21.17
C ARG A 516 72.02 -10.73 19.80
N SER A 517 72.10 -9.41 19.68
CA SER A 517 72.71 -8.70 18.56
C SER A 517 74.21 -8.46 18.78
N SER A 518 74.92 -8.37 17.66
CA SER A 518 76.17 -7.63 17.40
C SER A 518 77.49 -8.43 17.38
N SER A 519 78.02 -8.64 16.17
CA SER A 519 79.17 -7.86 15.66
C SER A 519 79.59 -8.32 14.25
N ARG A 520 79.38 -7.41 13.28
CA ARG A 520 80.21 -6.98 12.11
C ARG A 520 81.06 -7.98 11.25
N PRO A 521 81.43 -7.56 10.01
CA PRO A 521 81.43 -8.41 8.82
C PRO A 521 82.82 -8.87 8.38
N ARG A 522 82.88 -9.86 7.49
CA ARG A 522 84.03 -10.06 6.58
C ARG A 522 83.57 -10.12 5.13
N ARG A 523 84.22 -9.27 4.33
CA ARG A 523 84.25 -9.23 2.86
C ARG A 523 85.25 -10.28 2.32
N PRO A 524 85.36 -10.48 1.00
CA PRO A 524 85.37 -11.80 0.35
C PRO A 524 86.76 -12.33 0.00
N SER A 525 86.81 -13.61 -0.37
CA SER A 525 87.68 -14.18 -1.39
C SER A 525 87.02 -15.43 -1.94
#